data_AF-A0A0M3K147-F1
#
_entry.id   AF-A0A0M3K147-F1
#
_cell.length_a   1.000
_cell.length_b   1.000
_cell.length_c   1.000
_cell.angle_alpha   90.00
_cell.angle_beta   90.00
_cell.angle_gamma   90.00
#
_symmetry.space_group_name_H-M   'P 1'
#
loop_
_entity.id
_entity.type
_entity.pdbx_description
1 polymer ?
#
loop_
_entity_poly.entity_id
_entity_poly.type
_entity_poly.pdbx_seq_one_letter_code
_entity_poly.pdbx_strand_id
1 'polypeptide(L)'
;MFAPLIDQKLSIHIIYRSYNGCDVSIRDSVLDAERKLYPANVARNVARLLSWTKYILIADYEYVFSEGFEAQMLKECANVLNRHPKTALVFRIFEAKGSIKDMPRRKERLYEMFKKGDAVEFHARYAAGAHSIPGLQEWFQKNDTHENQSTILLYKRYNWEPQFVSLSTIPLHDENFPFAIRDNTELRWEMCRLNYTFVLVDSVFMVHPGIKRPSGEDDRRKRIAQGWFRHALKQFKRRMQQCCADTQDICPRFGA
;
A
#
# COMPACT_ATOMS: atom_id res chain seq x y z
N MET A 1 -15.69 -21.29 -23.63
CA MET A 1 -15.74 -19.83 -23.43
C MET A 1 -14.30 -19.34 -23.46
N PHE A 2 -13.89 -18.72 -24.57
CA PHE A 2 -12.49 -18.39 -24.86
C PHE A 2 -12.05 -17.17 -24.03
N ALA A 3 -11.01 -17.33 -23.22
CA ALA A 3 -10.31 -16.19 -22.61
C ALA A 3 -9.52 -15.45 -23.70
N PRO A 4 -9.51 -14.11 -23.73
CA PRO A 4 -8.73 -13.38 -24.73
C PRO A 4 -7.23 -13.50 -24.41
N LEU A 5 -6.43 -13.76 -25.46
CA LEU A 5 -4.99 -13.56 -25.44
C LEU A 5 -4.72 -12.06 -25.20
N ILE A 6 -4.15 -11.72 -24.04
CA ILE A 6 -3.69 -10.37 -23.75
C ILE A 6 -2.35 -10.16 -24.46
N ASP A 7 -2.41 -9.67 -25.70
CA ASP A 7 -1.24 -9.34 -26.51
C ASP A 7 -0.90 -7.84 -26.51
N GLN A 8 -1.59 -7.04 -25.68
CA GLN A 8 -1.32 -5.61 -25.54
C GLN A 8 -0.91 -5.30 -24.10
N LYS A 9 0.38 -5.01 -23.92
CA LYS A 9 0.89 -4.37 -22.71
C LYS A 9 0.23 -2.99 -22.58
N LEU A 10 -0.58 -2.79 -21.55
CA LEU A 10 -1.04 -1.45 -21.19
C LEU A 10 0.20 -0.63 -20.75
N SER A 11 0.66 0.26 -21.64
CA SER A 11 1.70 1.23 -21.32
C SER A 11 1.03 2.55 -20.93
N ILE A 12 1.09 2.91 -19.64
CA ILE A 12 0.56 4.18 -19.16
C ILE A 12 1.69 5.21 -19.21
N HIS A 13 1.57 6.18 -20.12
CA HIS A 13 2.47 7.33 -20.20
C HIS A 13 1.79 8.53 -19.54
N ILE A 14 2.35 9.01 -18.43
CA ILE A 14 1.91 10.25 -17.79
C ILE A 14 2.59 11.41 -18.50
N ILE A 15 1.85 12.14 -19.33
CA ILE A 15 2.34 13.31 -20.05
C ILE A 15 2.01 14.55 -19.22
N TYR A 16 3.03 15.24 -18.72
CA TYR A 16 2.86 16.53 -18.06
C TYR A 16 2.85 17.65 -19.11
N ARG A 17 1.81 18.48 -19.12
CA ARG A 17 1.72 19.63 -20.02
C ARG A 17 2.56 20.77 -19.46
N SER A 18 3.67 21.08 -20.12
CA SER A 18 4.46 22.29 -19.86
C SER A 18 3.93 23.44 -20.71
N TYR A 19 3.75 24.62 -20.10
CA TYR A 19 3.51 25.88 -20.83
C TYR A 19 4.81 26.46 -21.41
N ASN A 20 5.96 25.90 -21.06
CA ASN A 20 7.25 26.25 -21.65
C ASN A 20 7.48 25.32 -22.84
N GLY A 21 7.73 25.90 -24.02
CA GLY A 21 8.06 25.15 -25.24
C GLY A 21 9.34 24.32 -25.10
N CYS A 22 9.55 23.38 -26.02
CA CYS A 22 10.65 22.41 -26.00
C CYS A 22 12.07 23.01 -26.18
N ASP A 23 12.21 24.34 -26.19
CA ASP A 23 13.46 25.06 -26.50
C ASP A 23 14.26 25.50 -25.26
N VAL A 24 13.75 25.25 -24.05
CA VAL A 24 14.50 25.55 -22.82
C VAL A 24 15.26 24.30 -22.40
N SER A 25 16.58 24.38 -22.29
CA SER A 25 17.37 23.32 -21.65
C SER A 25 16.71 23.01 -20.30
N ILE A 26 16.24 21.78 -20.14
CA ILE A 26 15.37 21.32 -19.04
C ILE A 26 15.99 21.57 -17.64
N ARG A 27 17.27 21.97 -17.60
CA ARG A 27 18.03 22.15 -16.36
C ARG A 27 17.65 23.37 -15.54
N ASP A 28 17.16 24.46 -16.14
CA ASP A 28 17.05 25.73 -15.39
C ASP A 28 15.63 26.25 -15.14
N SER A 29 14.57 25.60 -15.67
CA SER A 29 13.17 26.08 -15.52
C SER A 29 12.19 25.13 -14.81
N VAL A 30 12.67 24.05 -14.19
CA VAL A 30 11.82 23.05 -13.50
C VAL A 30 11.85 23.20 -11.96
N LEU A 31 12.44 24.26 -11.42
CA LEU A 31 12.57 24.47 -9.98
C LEU A 31 11.52 25.42 -9.38
N ASP A 32 10.31 25.44 -9.94
CA ASP A 32 9.18 26.00 -9.19
C ASP A 32 8.77 25.03 -8.08
N ALA A 33 8.59 25.53 -6.85
CA ALA A 33 8.36 24.70 -5.67
C ALA A 33 7.14 23.77 -5.80
N GLU A 34 6.18 24.12 -6.67
CA GLU A 34 4.99 23.34 -6.97
C GLU A 34 5.25 22.14 -7.90
N ARG A 35 6.37 22.10 -8.64
CA ARG A 35 6.75 20.95 -9.50
C ARG A 35 7.63 19.91 -8.79
N LYS A 36 7.89 20.06 -7.49
CA LYS A 36 8.87 19.24 -6.75
C LYS A 36 8.32 17.91 -6.24
N LEU A 37 7.01 17.69 -6.21
CA LEU A 37 6.41 16.50 -5.60
C LEU A 37 5.76 15.61 -6.66
N TYR A 38 6.15 14.34 -6.65
CA TYR A 38 5.66 13.34 -7.58
C TYR A 38 4.15 13.09 -7.35
N PRO A 39 3.29 13.15 -8.39
CA PRO A 39 1.84 13.02 -8.25
C PRO A 39 1.42 11.53 -8.10
N ALA A 40 1.89 10.89 -7.03
CA ALA A 40 1.74 9.45 -6.81
C ALA A 40 0.26 9.00 -6.80
N ASN A 41 -0.62 9.76 -6.16
CA ASN A 41 -2.04 9.40 -6.05
C ASN A 41 -2.79 9.54 -7.39
N VAL A 42 -2.46 10.55 -8.19
CA VAL A 42 -2.98 10.68 -9.56
C VAL A 42 -2.55 9.47 -10.39
N ALA A 43 -1.27 9.11 -10.34
CA ALA A 43 -0.74 7.95 -11.08
C ALA A 43 -1.42 6.64 -10.66
N ARG A 44 -1.60 6.42 -9.34
CA ARG A 44 -2.34 5.27 -8.79
C ARG A 44 -3.79 5.26 -9.30
N ASN A 45 -4.49 6.38 -9.23
CA ASN A 45 -5.89 6.47 -9.66
C ASN A 45 -6.07 6.21 -11.15
N VAL A 46 -5.22 6.78 -12.00
CA VAL A 46 -5.23 6.51 -13.45
C VAL A 46 -5.02 5.02 -13.73
N ALA A 47 -4.02 4.40 -13.10
CA ALA A 47 -3.77 2.97 -13.26
C ALA A 47 -4.96 2.11 -12.81
N ARG A 48 -5.63 2.48 -11.72
CA ARG A 48 -6.81 1.78 -11.20
C ARG A 48 -8.03 1.94 -12.11
N LEU A 49 -8.31 3.15 -12.59
CA LEU A 49 -9.44 3.44 -13.48
C LEU A 49 -9.30 2.74 -14.83
N LEU A 50 -8.07 2.51 -15.28
CA LEU A 50 -7.77 1.77 -16.50
C LEU A 50 -7.61 0.26 -16.27
N SER A 51 -7.74 -0.23 -15.04
CA SER A 51 -7.72 -1.66 -14.75
C SER A 51 -9.12 -2.26 -14.89
N TRP A 52 -9.22 -3.39 -15.59
CA TRP A 52 -10.48 -4.10 -15.85
C TRP A 52 -10.72 -5.23 -14.84
N THR A 53 -9.82 -5.39 -13.87
CA THR A 53 -9.86 -6.49 -12.91
C THR A 53 -10.87 -6.23 -11.79
N LYS A 54 -11.53 -7.31 -11.33
CA LYS A 54 -12.46 -7.25 -10.19
C LYS A 54 -11.73 -7.01 -8.87
N TYR A 55 -10.56 -7.63 -8.70
CA TYR A 55 -9.73 -7.50 -7.51
C TYR A 55 -8.51 -6.64 -7.83
N ILE A 56 -8.05 -5.87 -6.85
CA ILE A 56 -6.90 -4.99 -7.02
C ILE A 56 -5.93 -5.08 -5.84
N LEU A 57 -4.65 -5.04 -6.20
CA LEU A 57 -3.50 -4.87 -5.34
C LEU A 57 -2.70 -3.70 -5.90
N ILE A 58 -2.25 -2.78 -5.04
CA ILE A 58 -1.39 -1.66 -5.44
C ILE A 58 -0.07 -1.84 -4.70
N ALA A 59 1.02 -2.05 -5.44
CA ALA A 59 2.33 -2.36 -4.89
C ALA A 59 3.45 -1.70 -5.72
N ASP A 60 4.62 -1.53 -5.11
CA ASP A 60 5.84 -1.09 -5.81
C ASP A 60 6.33 -2.21 -6.74
N TYR A 61 7.00 -1.83 -7.84
CA TYR A 61 7.44 -2.77 -8.87
C TYR A 61 8.52 -3.76 -8.39
N GLU A 62 9.18 -3.48 -7.27
CA GLU A 62 10.30 -4.26 -6.73
C GLU A 62 9.89 -5.40 -5.80
N TYR A 63 8.62 -5.43 -5.38
CA TYR A 63 8.16 -6.45 -4.45
C TYR A 63 8.16 -7.85 -5.08
N VAL A 64 8.58 -8.82 -4.27
CA VAL A 64 8.54 -10.25 -4.59
C VAL A 64 7.45 -10.91 -3.77
N PHE A 65 6.56 -11.63 -4.45
CA PHE A 65 5.44 -12.33 -3.84
C PHE A 65 5.83 -13.76 -3.42
N SER A 66 5.23 -14.23 -2.32
CA SER A 66 5.31 -15.62 -1.91
C SER A 66 4.85 -16.57 -3.02
N GLU A 67 5.28 -17.81 -2.95
CA GLU A 67 4.87 -18.85 -3.89
C GLU A 67 3.35 -19.08 -3.82
N GLY A 68 2.69 -19.16 -4.97
CA GLY A 68 1.24 -19.32 -5.05
C GLY A 68 0.40 -18.13 -4.58
N PHE A 69 1.00 -16.94 -4.36
CA PHE A 69 0.30 -15.76 -3.83
C PHE A 69 -1.03 -15.48 -4.54
N GLU A 70 -1.01 -15.39 -5.87
CA GLU A 70 -2.19 -15.05 -6.66
C GLU A 70 -3.30 -16.10 -6.49
N ALA A 71 -2.99 -17.38 -6.66
CA ALA A 71 -3.98 -18.46 -6.56
C ALA A 71 -4.62 -18.52 -5.16
N GLN A 72 -3.81 -18.37 -4.11
CA GLN A 72 -4.31 -18.36 -2.74
C GLN A 72 -5.15 -17.12 -2.45
N MET A 73 -4.70 -15.95 -2.89
CA MET A 73 -5.43 -14.70 -2.69
C MET A 73 -6.75 -14.68 -3.48
N LEU A 74 -6.80 -15.24 -4.69
CA LEU A 74 -8.03 -15.38 -5.46
C LEU A 74 -9.06 -16.26 -4.76
N LYS A 75 -8.61 -17.35 -4.12
CA LYS A 75 -9.47 -18.21 -3.27
C LYS A 75 -10.06 -17.40 -2.11
N GLU A 76 -9.25 -16.62 -1.40
CA GLU A 76 -9.74 -15.75 -0.31
C GLU A 76 -10.67 -14.64 -0.81
N CYS A 77 -10.36 -14.02 -1.96
CA CYS A 77 -11.23 -13.03 -2.59
C CYS A 77 -12.61 -13.61 -2.91
N ALA A 78 -12.67 -14.81 -3.50
CA ALA A 78 -13.92 -15.47 -3.81
C ALA A 78 -14.72 -15.85 -2.55
N ASN A 79 -14.04 -16.25 -1.49
CA ASN A 79 -14.67 -16.66 -0.24
C ASN A 79 -15.19 -15.49 0.61
N VAL A 80 -14.42 -14.40 0.67
CA VAL A 80 -14.67 -13.27 1.58
C VAL A 80 -15.34 -12.11 0.85
N LEU A 81 -14.79 -11.63 -0.27
CA LEU A 81 -15.24 -10.38 -0.89
C LEU A 81 -16.59 -10.49 -1.60
N ASN A 82 -17.02 -11.70 -1.98
CA ASN A 82 -18.36 -11.92 -2.51
C ASN A 82 -19.45 -11.77 -1.43
N ARG A 83 -19.14 -12.14 -0.17
CA ARG A 83 -20.08 -12.07 0.96
C ARG A 83 -19.96 -10.75 1.73
N HIS A 84 -18.73 -10.24 1.82
CA HIS A 84 -18.37 -9.04 2.57
C HIS A 84 -17.55 -8.09 1.68
N PRO A 85 -18.20 -7.38 0.73
CA PRO A 85 -17.51 -6.55 -0.26
C PRO A 85 -16.74 -5.37 0.34
N LYS A 86 -17.10 -4.93 1.55
CA LYS A 86 -16.35 -3.93 2.34
C LYS A 86 -15.26 -4.57 3.20
N THR A 87 -14.40 -5.37 2.58
CA THR A 87 -13.26 -6.02 3.26
C THR A 87 -11.95 -5.75 2.53
N ALA A 88 -10.91 -5.46 3.29
CA ALA A 88 -9.53 -5.41 2.84
C ALA A 88 -8.80 -6.67 3.33
N LEU A 89 -8.36 -7.51 2.39
CA LEU A 89 -7.59 -8.73 2.65
C LEU A 89 -6.12 -8.37 2.84
N VAL A 90 -5.73 -8.15 4.09
CA VAL A 90 -4.39 -7.73 4.52
C VAL A 90 -3.45 -8.93 4.55
N PHE A 91 -2.19 -8.73 4.19
CA PHE A 91 -1.14 -9.74 4.32
C PHE A 91 0.15 -9.11 4.85
N ARG A 92 1.04 -9.95 5.39
CA ARG A 92 2.32 -9.48 5.97
C ARG A 92 3.30 -9.10 4.89
N ILE A 93 4.08 -8.06 5.17
CA ILE A 93 5.12 -7.56 4.28
C ILE A 93 6.46 -7.42 5.02
N PHE A 94 7.54 -7.74 4.31
CA PHE A 94 8.89 -7.82 4.88
C PHE A 94 9.89 -7.08 4.00
N GLU A 95 11.04 -6.72 4.58
CA GLU A 95 12.26 -6.38 3.86
C GLU A 95 13.27 -7.48 4.10
N ALA A 96 14.02 -7.89 3.08
CA ALA A 96 15.07 -8.89 3.23
C ALA A 96 16.37 -8.47 2.54
N LYS A 97 17.51 -8.87 3.09
CA LYS A 97 18.83 -8.60 2.52
C LYS A 97 19.00 -9.35 1.21
N GLY A 98 19.49 -8.66 0.18
CA GLY A 98 19.81 -9.24 -1.12
C GLY A 98 19.08 -8.54 -2.27
N SER A 99 19.18 -9.14 -3.45
CA SER A 99 18.48 -8.73 -4.66
C SER A 99 17.15 -9.46 -4.83
N ILE A 100 16.38 -9.12 -5.86
CA ILE A 100 15.12 -9.82 -6.21
C ILE A 100 15.29 -11.35 -6.26
N LYS A 101 16.43 -11.85 -6.74
CA LYS A 101 16.71 -13.30 -6.86
C LYS A 101 16.90 -14.00 -5.51
N ASP A 102 17.25 -13.25 -4.47
CA ASP A 102 17.54 -13.76 -3.14
C ASP A 102 16.30 -13.78 -2.23
N MET A 103 15.19 -13.17 -2.68
CA MET A 103 14.01 -12.97 -1.85
C MET A 103 13.33 -14.29 -1.47
N PRO A 104 13.03 -14.51 -0.18
CA PRO A 104 12.37 -15.72 0.26
C PRO A 104 10.94 -15.75 -0.30
N ARG A 105 10.61 -16.81 -1.04
CA ARG A 105 9.26 -17.02 -1.57
C ARG A 105 8.43 -18.03 -0.76
N ARG A 106 9.08 -18.75 0.16
CA ARG A 106 8.43 -19.68 1.09
C ARG A 106 8.61 -19.20 2.53
N LYS A 107 7.61 -19.48 3.36
CA LYS A 107 7.53 -18.99 4.74
C LYS A 107 8.64 -19.55 5.62
N GLU A 108 9.03 -20.80 5.43
CA GLU A 108 10.15 -21.41 6.17
C GLU A 108 11.45 -20.65 5.91
N ARG A 109 11.72 -20.33 4.64
CA ARG A 109 12.92 -19.59 4.25
C ARG A 109 12.90 -18.16 4.78
N LEU A 110 11.74 -17.50 4.72
CA LEU A 110 11.57 -16.18 5.34
C LEU A 110 11.86 -16.25 6.84
N TYR A 111 11.37 -17.26 7.54
CA TYR A 111 11.60 -17.43 8.98
C TYR A 111 13.06 -17.67 9.32
N GLU A 112 13.78 -18.46 8.52
CA GLU A 112 15.23 -18.63 8.66
C GLU A 112 15.97 -17.29 8.54
N MET A 113 15.63 -16.49 7.53
CA MET A 113 16.25 -15.17 7.33
C MET A 113 15.87 -14.21 8.46
N PHE A 114 14.63 -14.24 8.93
CA PHE A 114 14.14 -13.43 10.04
C PHE A 114 14.93 -13.73 11.32
N LYS A 115 15.13 -15.02 11.66
CA LYS A 115 15.94 -15.43 12.82
C LYS A 115 17.39 -14.97 12.75
N LYS A 116 17.96 -14.87 11.55
CA LYS A 116 19.32 -14.38 11.31
C LYS A 116 19.42 -12.85 11.31
N GLY A 117 18.29 -12.14 11.33
CA GLY A 117 18.25 -10.69 11.15
C GLY A 117 18.45 -10.23 9.70
N ASP A 118 18.43 -11.17 8.75
CA ASP A 118 18.51 -10.89 7.31
C ASP A 118 17.15 -10.55 6.70
N ALA A 119 16.06 -10.73 7.45
CA ALA A 119 14.73 -10.23 7.11
C ALA A 119 14.08 -9.54 8.31
N VAL A 120 13.28 -8.51 8.06
CA VAL A 120 12.55 -7.74 9.08
C VAL A 120 11.14 -7.42 8.59
N GLU A 121 10.20 -7.13 9.51
CA GLU A 121 8.94 -6.51 9.11
C GLU A 121 9.23 -5.21 8.32
N PHE A 122 8.42 -4.93 7.31
CA PHE A 122 8.70 -3.83 6.40
C PHE A 122 8.83 -2.48 7.12
N HIS A 123 9.88 -1.72 6.76
CA HIS A 123 10.27 -0.48 7.39
C HIS A 123 10.55 -0.58 8.90
N ALA A 124 10.88 -1.75 9.46
CA ALA A 124 11.21 -1.87 10.89
C ALA A 124 12.36 -0.95 11.33
N ARG A 125 13.28 -0.58 10.42
CA ARG A 125 14.41 0.34 10.68
C ARG A 125 14.15 1.79 10.28
N TYR A 126 13.09 2.05 9.51
CA TYR A 126 12.75 3.36 8.94
C TYR A 126 11.52 4.00 9.60
N ALA A 127 10.46 3.22 9.77
CA ALA A 127 9.17 3.61 10.34
C ALA A 127 8.64 2.47 11.23
N ALA A 128 9.34 2.21 12.34
CA ALA A 128 9.06 1.11 13.25
C ALA A 128 7.57 1.07 13.64
N GLY A 129 6.96 -0.11 13.48
CA GLY A 129 5.56 -0.36 13.81
C GLY A 129 4.53 0.05 12.75
N ALA A 130 4.89 0.84 11.73
CA ALA A 130 3.96 1.32 10.71
C ALA A 130 3.35 0.20 9.85
N HIS A 131 4.02 -0.95 9.73
CA HIS A 131 3.51 -2.11 8.99
C HIS A 131 3.32 -3.36 9.85
N SER A 132 3.66 -3.30 11.14
CA SER A 132 3.57 -4.47 12.02
C SER A 132 2.14 -4.98 12.15
N ILE A 133 1.97 -6.30 12.17
CA ILE A 133 0.67 -6.95 12.43
C ILE A 133 0.84 -7.85 13.66
N PRO A 134 -0.06 -7.80 14.67
CA PRO A 134 0.04 -8.65 15.86
C PRO A 134 0.14 -10.14 15.53
N GLY A 135 0.75 -10.94 16.41
CA GLY A 135 0.81 -12.40 16.24
C GLY A 135 1.87 -12.89 15.24
N LEU A 136 3.02 -12.21 15.14
CA LEU A 136 4.06 -12.55 14.14
C LEU A 136 4.73 -13.91 14.41
N GLN A 137 5.01 -14.22 15.68
CA GLN A 137 5.67 -15.49 16.03
C GLN A 137 4.74 -16.68 15.82
N GLU A 138 3.48 -16.52 16.23
CA GLU A 138 2.40 -17.47 16.01
C GLU A 138 2.17 -17.66 14.51
N TRP A 139 2.21 -16.57 13.74
CA TRP A 139 2.14 -16.64 12.28
C TRP A 139 3.29 -17.50 11.73
N PHE A 140 4.55 -17.27 12.12
CA PHE A 140 5.68 -18.10 11.65
C PHE A 140 5.56 -19.58 12.05
N GLN A 141 4.98 -19.88 13.20
CA GLN A 141 4.82 -21.24 13.72
C GLN A 141 3.62 -21.99 13.14
N LYS A 142 2.64 -21.27 12.56
CA LYS A 142 1.44 -21.86 11.98
C LYS A 142 1.76 -22.60 10.68
N ASN A 143 1.39 -23.87 10.62
CA ASN A 143 1.47 -24.68 9.40
C ASN A 143 0.44 -24.22 8.36
N ASP A 144 0.80 -24.31 7.08
CA ASP A 144 -0.04 -23.87 5.95
C ASP A 144 -1.29 -24.74 5.71
N THR A 145 -1.49 -25.79 6.52
CA THR A 145 -2.55 -26.81 6.33
C THR A 145 -3.83 -26.56 7.10
N HIS A 146 -3.88 -25.58 8.01
CA HIS A 146 -5.07 -25.33 8.81
C HIS A 146 -6.06 -24.41 8.10
N GLU A 147 -7.35 -24.75 8.20
CA GLU A 147 -8.47 -23.90 7.78
C GLU A 147 -8.20 -22.44 8.17
N ASN A 148 -8.19 -21.55 7.17
CA ASN A 148 -7.84 -20.15 7.29
C ASN A 148 -8.82 -19.45 8.24
N GLN A 149 -8.53 -19.46 9.54
CA GLN A 149 -9.22 -18.63 10.50
C GLN A 149 -8.88 -17.17 10.19
N SER A 150 -9.79 -16.49 9.50
CA SER A 150 -9.69 -15.08 9.18
C SER A 150 -9.57 -14.26 10.46
N THR A 151 -8.42 -13.62 10.67
CA THR A 151 -8.21 -12.75 11.83
C THR A 151 -8.63 -11.33 11.46
N ILE A 152 -9.65 -10.80 12.14
CA ILE A 152 -10.07 -9.40 11.97
C ILE A 152 -9.06 -8.50 12.66
N LEU A 153 -8.56 -7.51 11.91
CA LEU A 153 -7.61 -6.52 12.38
C LEU A 153 -8.33 -5.19 12.63
N LEU A 154 -8.22 -4.68 13.85
CA LEU A 154 -8.76 -3.36 14.18
C LEU A 154 -7.81 -2.26 13.70
N TYR A 155 -8.32 -1.38 12.83
CA TYR A 155 -7.56 -0.24 12.34
C TYR A 155 -7.54 0.85 13.41
N LYS A 156 -6.63 0.75 14.40
CA LYS A 156 -6.54 1.68 15.56
C LYS A 156 -5.33 2.63 15.54
N ARG A 157 -4.42 2.45 14.60
CA ARG A 157 -3.16 3.21 14.53
C ARG A 157 -3.17 4.07 13.28
N TYR A 158 -3.10 5.40 13.47
CA TYR A 158 -3.15 6.34 12.34
C TYR A 158 -1.97 6.17 11.37
N ASN A 159 -0.84 5.67 11.85
CA ASN A 159 0.35 5.44 11.06
C ASN A 159 0.44 4.01 10.47
N TRP A 160 -0.57 3.17 10.69
CA TRP A 160 -0.56 1.80 10.19
C TRP A 160 -0.94 1.76 8.70
N GLU A 161 -0.04 1.22 7.89
CA GLU A 161 -0.20 1.12 6.44
C GLU A 161 -0.12 -0.34 5.97
N PRO A 162 -1.17 -1.15 6.24
CA PRO A 162 -1.20 -2.54 5.76
C PRO A 162 -1.25 -2.56 4.24
N GLN A 163 -0.58 -3.53 3.60
CA GLN A 163 -0.86 -3.86 2.19
C GLN A 163 -2.00 -4.87 2.13
N PHE A 164 -2.84 -4.74 1.12
CA PHE A 164 -4.07 -5.52 1.04
C PHE A 164 -4.53 -5.72 -0.40
N VAL A 165 -5.32 -6.78 -0.60
CA VAL A 165 -6.16 -6.98 -1.78
C VAL A 165 -7.61 -6.64 -1.46
N SER A 166 -8.33 -6.07 -2.41
CA SER A 166 -9.74 -5.69 -2.24
C SER A 166 -10.48 -5.72 -3.58
N LEU A 167 -11.78 -5.43 -3.58
CA LEU A 167 -12.50 -5.12 -4.82
C LEU A 167 -11.95 -3.83 -5.44
N SER A 168 -11.95 -3.72 -6.77
CA SER A 168 -11.50 -2.50 -7.46
C SER A 168 -12.38 -1.27 -7.16
N THR A 169 -13.56 -1.48 -6.59
CA THR A 169 -14.56 -0.46 -6.22
C THR A 169 -14.30 0.25 -4.88
N ILE A 170 -13.17 -0.01 -4.20
CA ILE A 170 -12.78 0.81 -3.04
C ILE A 170 -12.58 2.28 -3.45
N PRO A 171 -12.61 3.24 -2.50
CA PRO A 171 -12.35 4.65 -2.80
C PRO A 171 -11.06 4.84 -3.58
N LEU A 172 -11.01 5.88 -4.41
CA LEU A 172 -9.76 6.34 -5.03
C LEU A 172 -8.83 6.94 -3.98
N HIS A 173 -7.53 7.00 -4.27
CA HIS A 173 -6.60 7.76 -3.45
C HIS A 173 -6.95 9.25 -3.52
N ASP A 174 -6.90 9.96 -2.40
CA ASP A 174 -7.12 11.41 -2.33
C ASP A 174 -5.93 12.14 -2.96
N GLU A 175 -6.13 12.70 -4.15
CA GLU A 175 -5.10 13.36 -4.95
C GLU A 175 -4.56 14.65 -4.31
N ASN A 176 -5.21 15.16 -3.25
CA ASN A 176 -4.69 16.29 -2.49
C ASN A 176 -3.52 15.89 -1.57
N PHE A 177 -3.38 14.61 -1.22
CA PHE A 177 -2.28 14.17 -0.36
C PHE A 177 -0.94 14.14 -1.13
N PRO A 178 0.08 14.86 -0.65
CA PRO A 178 1.34 14.93 -1.35
C PRO A 178 2.23 13.73 -1.04
N PHE A 179 2.93 13.25 -2.06
CA PHE A 179 4.11 12.43 -1.84
C PHE A 179 5.15 13.24 -1.04
N ALA A 180 5.80 12.74 0.01
CA ALA A 180 5.80 11.37 0.55
C ALA A 180 5.20 11.31 1.98
N ILE A 181 4.18 12.13 2.28
CA ILE A 181 3.57 12.18 3.62
C ILE A 181 2.17 11.59 3.55
N ARG A 182 2.04 10.34 4.00
CA ARG A 182 0.75 9.63 4.14
C ARG A 182 -0.04 9.54 2.83
N ASP A 183 0.63 9.68 1.68
CA ASP A 183 0.02 9.62 0.35
C ASP A 183 -0.66 8.27 0.09
N ASN A 184 -0.13 7.19 0.65
CA ASN A 184 -0.76 5.87 0.59
C ASN A 184 -1.59 5.54 1.84
N THR A 185 -1.25 6.09 3.01
CA THR A 185 -1.96 5.81 4.26
C THR A 185 -3.39 6.37 4.24
N GLU A 186 -3.61 7.51 3.58
CA GLU A 186 -4.91 8.20 3.52
C GLU A 186 -6.05 7.31 2.99
N LEU A 187 -5.78 6.45 2.01
CA LEU A 187 -6.78 5.51 1.49
C LEU A 187 -7.27 4.56 2.59
N ARG A 188 -6.38 4.11 3.48
CA ARG A 188 -6.76 3.22 4.59
C ARG A 188 -7.55 3.97 5.66
N TRP A 189 -7.25 5.25 5.88
CA TRP A 189 -8.07 6.11 6.72
C TRP A 189 -9.48 6.20 6.18
N GLU A 190 -9.63 6.44 4.87
CA GLU A 190 -10.93 6.56 4.23
C GLU A 190 -11.70 5.24 4.28
N MET A 191 -11.03 4.13 3.97
CA MET A 191 -11.63 2.79 4.08
C MET A 191 -12.10 2.50 5.51
N CYS A 192 -11.30 2.82 6.54
CA CYS A 192 -11.74 2.70 7.93
C CYS A 192 -13.02 3.52 8.16
N ARG A 193 -13.04 4.79 7.73
CA ARG A 193 -14.20 5.67 7.94
C ARG A 193 -15.44 5.21 7.18
N LEU A 194 -15.27 4.53 6.04
CA LEU A 194 -16.35 3.92 5.27
C LEU A 194 -16.76 2.53 5.77
N ASN A 195 -16.32 2.15 6.97
CA ASN A 195 -16.64 0.92 7.68
C ASN A 195 -16.12 -0.35 6.97
N TYR A 196 -14.93 -0.28 6.36
CA TYR A 196 -14.26 -1.47 5.84
C TYR A 196 -13.66 -2.31 6.97
N THR A 197 -13.78 -3.63 6.84
CA THR A 197 -13.12 -4.59 7.73
C THR A 197 -11.75 -4.94 7.17
N PHE A 198 -10.73 -5.02 8.02
CA PHE A 198 -9.40 -5.50 7.64
C PHE A 198 -9.24 -6.94 8.13
N VAL A 199 -8.90 -7.86 7.23
CA VAL A 199 -8.81 -9.30 7.53
C VAL A 199 -7.43 -9.80 7.14
N LEU A 200 -6.71 -10.43 8.06
CA LEU A 200 -5.43 -11.05 7.78
C LEU A 200 -5.60 -12.34 6.97
N VAL A 201 -4.88 -12.42 5.86
CA VAL A 201 -4.64 -13.64 5.08
C VAL A 201 -3.27 -14.19 5.47
N ASP A 202 -3.27 -15.26 6.25
CA ASP A 202 -2.05 -15.84 6.82
C ASP A 202 -1.18 -16.59 5.80
N SER A 203 -1.78 -17.06 4.71
CA SER A 203 -1.15 -18.01 3.80
C SER A 203 -0.23 -17.35 2.77
N VAL A 204 -0.20 -16.01 2.73
CA VAL A 204 0.59 -15.24 1.77
C VAL A 204 1.39 -14.12 2.43
N PHE A 205 2.49 -13.73 1.77
CA PHE A 205 3.28 -12.58 2.16
C PHE A 205 4.00 -11.97 0.96
N MET A 206 4.57 -10.78 1.16
CA MET A 206 5.32 -10.05 0.15
C MET A 206 6.64 -9.53 0.74
N VAL A 207 7.69 -9.43 -0.07
CA VAL A 207 9.03 -9.05 0.38
C VAL A 207 9.63 -7.98 -0.53
N HIS A 208 10.16 -6.92 0.05
CA HIS A 208 10.98 -5.93 -0.66
C HIS A 208 12.47 -6.30 -0.58
N PRO A 209 13.21 -6.25 -1.69
CA PRO A 209 14.66 -6.47 -1.69
C PRO A 209 15.43 -5.28 -1.14
N GLY A 210 16.19 -5.53 -0.07
CA GLY A 210 16.95 -4.53 0.67
C GLY A 210 16.20 -4.03 1.91
N ILE A 211 16.95 -3.81 2.99
CA ILE A 211 16.40 -3.24 4.23
C ILE A 211 16.64 -1.73 4.21
N LYS A 212 15.56 -0.95 4.07
CA LYS A 212 15.66 0.51 4.00
C LYS A 212 16.14 1.08 5.33
N ARG A 213 16.92 2.15 5.23
CA ARG A 213 17.42 2.95 6.36
C ARG A 213 17.00 4.40 6.18
N PRO A 214 16.87 5.18 7.28
CA PRO A 214 16.60 6.60 7.20
C PRO A 214 17.60 7.33 6.28
N SER A 215 17.10 8.24 5.45
CA SER A 215 17.90 9.06 4.54
C SER A 215 17.52 10.54 4.68
N GLY A 216 18.51 11.44 4.60
CA GLY A 216 18.24 12.89 4.70
C GLY A 216 17.47 13.47 3.51
N GLU A 217 17.39 12.75 2.39
CA GLU A 217 16.64 13.19 1.21
C GLU A 217 15.12 13.09 1.43
N ASP A 218 14.68 12.04 2.13
CA ASP A 218 13.26 11.88 2.50
C ASP A 218 12.81 13.02 3.42
N ASP A 219 13.64 13.41 4.36
CA ASP A 219 13.34 14.53 5.25
C ASP A 219 13.21 15.84 4.49
N ARG A 220 14.05 16.06 3.47
CA ARG A 220 13.93 17.22 2.58
C ARG A 220 12.60 17.22 1.82
N ARG A 221 12.20 16.07 1.25
CA ARG A 221 10.92 15.92 0.54
C ARG A 221 9.73 16.18 1.47
N LYS A 222 9.74 15.61 2.67
CA LYS A 222 8.70 15.81 3.70
C LYS A 222 8.59 17.29 4.09
N ARG A 223 9.70 18.00 4.28
CA ARG A 223 9.68 19.45 4.57
C ARG A 223 8.96 20.25 3.47
N ILE A 224 9.20 19.95 2.20
CA ILE A 224 8.53 20.60 1.07
C ILE A 224 7.02 20.27 1.07
N ALA A 225 6.67 19.00 1.29
CA ALA A 225 5.29 18.52 1.28
C ALA A 225 4.44 18.97 2.49
N GLN A 226 5.05 19.43 3.58
CA GLN A 226 4.37 19.66 4.86
C GLN A 226 3.21 20.66 4.77
N GLY A 227 3.36 21.73 3.99
CA GLY A 227 2.31 22.74 3.80
C GLY A 227 1.06 22.16 3.15
N TRP A 228 1.26 21.43 2.04
CA TRP A 228 0.20 20.76 1.30
C TRP A 228 -0.44 19.64 2.11
N PHE A 229 0.36 18.84 2.83
CA PHE A 229 -0.15 17.78 3.69
C PHE A 229 -1.11 18.33 4.77
N ARG A 230 -0.77 19.45 5.42
CA ARG A 230 -1.67 20.07 6.41
C ARG A 230 -3.00 20.50 5.78
N HIS A 231 -2.96 21.03 4.57
CA HIS A 231 -4.15 21.43 3.83
C HIS A 231 -5.00 20.21 3.46
N ALA A 232 -4.39 19.18 2.85
CA ALA A 232 -5.05 17.92 2.50
C ALA A 232 -5.69 17.25 3.72
N LEU A 233 -4.96 17.13 4.83
CA LEU A 233 -5.47 16.54 6.07
C LEU A 233 -6.66 17.31 6.64
N LYS A 234 -6.66 18.65 6.56
CA LYS A 234 -7.81 19.47 6.99
C LYS A 234 -9.04 19.19 6.13
N GLN A 235 -8.87 19.14 4.81
CA GLN A 235 -9.96 18.82 3.88
C GLN A 235 -10.49 17.41 4.10
N PHE A 236 -9.60 16.43 4.24
CA PHE A 236 -9.92 15.04 4.52
C PHE A 236 -10.74 14.89 5.81
N LYS A 237 -10.29 15.49 6.92
CA LYS A 237 -11.01 15.45 8.20
C LYS A 237 -12.43 16.01 8.08
N ARG A 238 -12.59 17.15 7.39
CA ARG A 238 -13.92 17.75 7.15
C ARG A 238 -14.81 16.80 6.34
N ARG A 239 -14.30 16.22 5.26
CA ARG A 239 -15.01 15.26 4.42
C ARG A 239 -15.45 14.02 5.20
N MET A 240 -14.55 13.45 6.01
CA MET A 240 -14.84 12.28 6.86
C MET A 240 -15.86 12.57 7.96
N GLN A 241 -15.84 13.77 8.56
CA GLN A 241 -16.86 14.20 9.52
C GLN A 241 -18.25 14.31 8.88
N GLN A 242 -18.32 14.76 7.63
CA GLN A 242 -19.59 14.92 6.91
C GLN A 242 -20.17 13.59 6.41
N CYS A 243 -19.34 12.67 5.88
CA CYS A 243 -19.84 11.42 5.31
C CYS A 243 -20.03 10.30 6.33
N CYS A 244 -19.26 10.34 7.41
CA CYS A 244 -18.85 9.12 8.11
C CYS A 244 -18.67 9.39 9.61
N ALA A 245 -19.63 10.09 10.23
CA ALA A 245 -19.57 10.47 11.63
C ALA A 245 -19.55 9.25 12.58
N ASP A 246 -20.29 8.19 12.24
CA ASP A 246 -20.47 7.00 13.08
C ASP A 246 -19.18 6.20 13.32
N THR A 247 -18.20 6.31 12.42
CA THR A 247 -16.91 5.61 12.53
C THR A 247 -15.82 6.44 13.19
N GLN A 248 -16.15 7.66 13.65
CA GLN A 248 -15.19 8.59 14.24
C GLN A 248 -14.51 8.02 15.50
N ASP A 249 -15.25 7.30 16.33
CA ASP A 249 -14.74 6.75 17.60
C ASP A 249 -14.10 5.35 17.43
N ILE A 250 -14.28 4.73 16.26
CA ILE A 250 -13.73 3.41 15.92
C ILE A 250 -12.38 3.56 15.21
N CYS A 251 -12.26 4.55 14.33
CA CYS A 251 -11.07 4.83 13.55
C CYS A 251 -10.09 5.76 14.30
N PRO A 252 -8.79 5.74 13.97
CA PRO A 252 -7.81 6.53 14.68
C PRO A 252 -7.96 8.02 14.35
N ARG A 253 -7.47 8.88 15.24
CA ARG A 253 -7.30 10.29 14.92
C ARG A 253 -6.16 10.45 13.90
N PHE A 254 -6.49 10.96 12.72
CA PHE A 254 -5.53 11.13 11.62
C PHE A 254 -4.51 12.24 11.88
N GLY A 255 -3.25 11.98 11.52
CA GLY A 255 -2.11 12.85 11.84
C GLY A 255 -0.89 12.58 10.96
N ALA A 256 0.17 13.36 11.20
CA ALA A 256 1.49 13.19 10.57
C ALA A 256 2.23 11.99 11.17
#